data_AF-A0A074XFF0-F1
#
_entry.id   AF-A0A074XFF0-F1
#
_cell.length_a   1.000
_cell.length_b   1.000
_cell.length_c   1.000
_cell.angle_alpha   90.00
_cell.angle_beta   90.00
_cell.angle_gamma   90.00
#
_symmetry.space_group_name_H-M   'P 1'
#
loop_
_entity.id
_entity.type
_entity.pdbx_description
1 polymer ?
#
loop_
_entity_poly.entity_id
_entity_poly.type
_entity_poly.pdbx_seq_one_letter_code
_entity_poly.pdbx_strand_id
1 'polypeptide(L)'
;MRSFEGYSPLDDLTIWQAARATSAAPTFFKQLVIGNHQFIDGGLGSNNPCRVLLKECQQIYRKKPGCTVSCIISIGSGMPKNIGISELNGIGFSWLRDVVKTLSGMATDCEAINEEVAAWFKATPNVYFRFNVEQGLQDVEMDRHEKLNVIIAKTEGYLDKDSQQEKLKQAAKVLAIEDRGLCLITDLGNVDRQTY
;
A
#
# COMPACT_ATOMS: atom_id res chain seq x y z
N MET A 1 24.28 -6.96 36.77
CA MET A 1 23.57 -5.73 36.38
C MET A 1 22.71 -6.11 35.18
N ARG A 2 21.39 -6.25 35.35
CA ARG A 2 20.48 -6.63 34.25
C ARG A 2 20.33 -5.40 33.33
N SER A 3 20.84 -5.50 32.11
CA SER A 3 20.61 -4.52 31.05
C SER A 3 19.13 -4.58 30.68
N PHE A 4 18.41 -3.48 30.87
CA PHE A 4 17.07 -3.31 30.36
C PHE A 4 17.15 -3.25 28.83
N GLU A 5 16.62 -4.26 28.15
CA GLU A 5 16.24 -4.13 26.74
C GLU A 5 15.22 -3.01 26.62
N GLY A 6 15.44 -2.15 25.63
CA GLY A 6 14.81 -0.84 25.53
C GLY A 6 13.30 -0.89 25.44
N TYR A 7 12.64 -0.25 26.40
CA TYR A 7 11.24 0.14 26.30
C TYR A 7 11.14 1.27 25.28
N SER A 8 10.61 0.98 24.10
CA SER A 8 10.23 2.00 23.13
C SER A 8 8.86 2.55 23.53
N PRO A 9 8.62 3.86 23.44
CA PRO A 9 7.27 4.43 23.55
C PRO A 9 6.26 3.84 22.53
N LEU A 10 6.76 3.11 21.52
CA LEU A 10 5.98 2.37 20.53
C LEU A 10 5.49 1.00 21.02
N ASP A 11 6.09 0.45 22.08
CA ASP A 11 5.77 -0.91 22.56
C ASP A 11 4.39 -0.95 23.26
N ASP A 12 3.91 0.21 23.75
CA ASP A 12 2.61 0.38 24.42
C ASP A 12 1.61 1.20 23.56
N LEU A 13 1.81 1.23 22.24
CA LEU A 13 0.98 2.00 21.34
C LEU A 13 -0.40 1.36 21.18
N THR A 14 -1.45 2.12 21.48
CA THR A 14 -2.83 1.62 21.38
C THR A 14 -3.29 1.53 19.91
N ILE A 15 -4.24 0.65 19.61
CA ILE A 15 -4.76 0.46 18.24
C ILE A 15 -5.24 1.78 17.62
N TRP A 16 -5.91 2.64 18.39
CA TRP A 16 -6.40 3.93 17.86
C TRP A 16 -5.26 4.91 17.56
N GLN A 17 -4.16 4.87 18.31
CA GLN A 17 -2.98 5.69 18.05
C GLN A 17 -2.31 5.26 16.74
N ALA A 18 -2.20 3.95 16.51
CA ALA A 18 -1.65 3.42 15.25
C ALA A 18 -2.53 3.82 14.06
N ALA A 19 -3.85 3.62 14.18
CA ALA A 19 -4.82 3.99 13.15
C ALA A 19 -4.80 5.51 12.87
N ARG A 20 -4.65 6.34 13.91
CA ARG A 20 -4.58 7.80 13.75
C ARG A 20 -3.26 8.25 13.13
N ALA A 21 -2.14 7.65 13.53
CA ALA A 21 -0.83 7.93 12.95
C ALA A 21 -0.82 7.66 11.44
N THR A 22 -1.29 6.49 11.01
CA THR A 22 -1.25 6.09 9.60
C THR A 22 -2.19 6.88 8.70
N SER A 23 -3.19 7.58 9.24
CA SER A 23 -4.18 8.37 8.48
C SER A 23 -3.97 9.89 8.59
N ALA A 24 -2.88 10.33 9.22
CA ALA A 24 -2.60 11.75 9.46
C ALA A 24 -2.05 12.45 8.20
N ALA A 25 -2.82 12.44 7.11
CA ALA A 25 -2.39 12.97 5.81
C ALA A 25 -2.09 14.45 5.93
N PRO A 26 -0.86 14.90 5.60
CA PRO A 26 -0.58 16.33 5.54
C PRO A 26 -1.56 17.02 4.62
N THR A 27 -1.90 18.27 4.95
CA THR A 27 -3.00 19.07 4.39
C THR A 27 -4.42 18.71 4.86
N PHE A 28 -4.70 17.48 5.28
CA PHE A 28 -6.03 17.07 5.78
C PHE A 28 -6.10 16.97 7.30
N PHE A 29 -5.07 16.40 7.94
CA PHE A 29 -5.07 16.12 9.37
C PHE A 29 -3.78 16.59 10.03
N LYS A 30 -3.88 16.98 11.31
CA LYS A 30 -2.71 17.29 12.14
C LYS A 30 -1.94 16.00 12.43
N GLN A 31 -0.61 16.10 12.39
CA GLN A 31 0.31 15.04 12.84
C GLN A 31 -0.02 14.58 14.26
N LEU A 32 0.17 13.29 14.52
CA LEU A 32 0.03 12.72 15.86
C LEU A 32 1.37 12.78 16.60
N VAL A 33 1.37 13.22 17.85
CA VAL A 33 2.58 13.25 18.69
C VAL A 33 2.42 12.26 19.83
N ILE A 34 3.35 11.32 19.96
CA ILE A 34 3.40 10.33 21.04
C ILE A 34 4.80 10.36 21.65
N GLY A 35 4.90 10.78 22.91
CA GLY A 35 6.18 11.05 23.56
C GLY A 35 6.98 12.10 22.76
N ASN A 36 8.19 11.71 22.34
CA ASN A 36 9.08 12.56 21.54
C ASN A 36 8.99 12.30 20.02
N HIS A 37 8.02 11.49 19.58
CA HIS A 37 7.87 11.10 18.18
C HIS A 37 6.68 11.82 17.53
N GLN A 38 6.85 12.23 16.27
CA GLN A 38 5.81 12.82 15.44
C GLN A 38 5.50 11.86 14.29
N PHE A 39 4.21 11.60 14.08
CA PHE A 39 3.71 10.66 13.07
C PHE A 39 2.83 11.39 12.07
N ILE A 40 3.07 11.09 10.80
CA ILE A 40 2.28 11.51 9.65
C ILE A 40 1.83 10.28 8.87
N ASP A 41 0.89 10.48 7.94
CA ASP A 41 0.34 9.41 7.11
C ASP A 41 1.41 8.58 6.40
N GLY A 42 1.24 7.25 6.47
CA GLY A 42 2.13 6.30 5.79
C GLY A 42 2.00 6.34 4.26
N GLY A 43 0.93 6.95 3.75
CA GLY A 43 0.72 7.28 2.36
C GLY A 43 1.85 8.10 1.76
N LEU A 44 2.52 8.93 2.56
CA LEU A 44 3.74 9.62 2.15
C LEU A 44 4.93 8.65 2.14
N GLY A 45 5.17 8.02 0.98
CA GLY A 45 6.31 7.14 0.73
C GLY A 45 6.09 5.65 1.03
N SER A 46 4.92 5.24 1.54
CA SER A 46 4.57 3.82 1.77
C SER A 46 3.09 3.51 1.54
N ASN A 47 2.42 4.25 0.65
CA ASN A 47 1.01 4.03 0.30
C ASN A 47 0.74 2.64 -0.29
N ASN A 48 1.75 2.01 -0.91
CA ASN A 48 1.77 0.59 -1.19
C ASN A 48 2.78 -0.09 -0.24
N PRO A 49 2.31 -0.77 0.83
CA PRO A 49 3.20 -1.30 1.87
C PRO A 49 3.91 -2.60 1.46
N CYS A 50 3.74 -3.11 0.22
CA CYS A 50 4.25 -4.43 -0.18
C CYS A 50 5.77 -4.58 0.00
N ARG A 51 6.55 -3.52 -0.27
CA ARG A 51 8.01 -3.54 -0.05
C ARG A 51 8.36 -3.69 1.43
N VAL A 52 7.67 -2.95 2.30
CA VAL A 52 7.86 -3.04 3.76
C VAL A 52 7.41 -4.40 4.27
N LEU A 53 6.24 -4.88 3.84
CA LEU A 53 5.71 -6.20 4.15
C LEU A 53 6.74 -7.30 3.87
N LEU A 54 7.33 -7.31 2.68
CA LEU A 54 8.30 -8.33 2.27
C LEU A 54 9.57 -8.29 3.12
N LYS A 55 10.07 -7.09 3.44
CA LYS A 55 11.22 -6.89 4.33
C LYS A 55 10.93 -7.39 5.74
N GLU A 56 9.77 -7.06 6.30
CA GLU A 56 9.35 -7.51 7.64
C GLU A 56 9.15 -9.03 7.67
N CYS A 57 8.53 -9.62 6.64
CA CYS A 57 8.42 -11.07 6.48
C CYS A 57 9.82 -11.72 6.49
N GLN A 58 10.78 -11.17 5.75
CA GLN A 58 12.14 -11.68 5.75
C GLN A 58 12.77 -11.63 7.15
N GLN A 59 12.58 -10.54 7.91
CA GLN A 59 13.14 -10.40 9.25
C GLN A 59 12.49 -11.35 10.27
N ILE A 60 11.17 -11.40 10.31
CA ILE A 60 10.40 -12.21 11.28
C ILE A 60 10.65 -13.70 11.06
N TYR A 61 10.67 -14.14 9.81
CA TYR A 61 10.76 -15.56 9.47
C TYR A 61 12.17 -16.03 9.12
N ARG A 62 13.20 -15.16 9.16
CA ARG A 62 14.59 -15.49 8.80
C ARG A 62 15.14 -16.74 9.49
N LYS A 63 14.74 -16.96 10.74
CA LYS A 63 15.22 -18.08 11.59
C LYS A 63 14.35 -19.34 11.48
N LYS A 64 13.24 -19.29 10.72
CA LYS A 64 12.33 -20.42 10.53
C LYS A 64 12.59 -21.04 9.14
N PRO A 65 13.28 -22.19 9.07
CA PRO A 65 13.56 -22.83 7.79
C PRO A 65 12.27 -23.30 7.12
N GLY A 66 12.22 -23.22 5.79
CA GLY A 66 11.07 -23.68 5.00
C GLY A 66 9.86 -22.74 4.99
N CYS A 67 9.91 -21.57 5.61
CA CYS A 67 8.85 -20.59 5.49
C CYS A 67 8.80 -20.02 4.07
N THR A 68 7.59 -19.98 3.52
CA THR A 68 7.32 -19.60 2.14
C THR A 68 6.18 -18.57 2.10
N VAL A 69 6.19 -17.70 1.09
CA VAL A 69 5.03 -16.89 0.71
C VAL A 69 4.31 -17.59 -0.43
N SER A 70 3.06 -17.94 -0.19
CA SER A 70 2.17 -18.56 -1.18
C SER A 70 1.47 -17.52 -2.05
N CYS A 71 1.01 -16.42 -1.44
CA CYS A 71 0.19 -15.42 -2.10
C CYS A 71 0.33 -14.05 -1.42
N ILE A 72 0.38 -13.01 -2.24
CA ILE A 72 0.33 -11.61 -1.86
C ILE A 72 -0.79 -10.98 -2.69
N ILE A 73 -1.79 -10.44 -2.00
CA ILE A 73 -2.87 -9.68 -2.63
C ILE A 73 -2.70 -8.21 -2.25
N SER A 74 -2.30 -7.41 -3.23
CA SER A 74 -2.20 -5.96 -3.10
C SER A 74 -3.48 -5.31 -3.64
N ILE A 75 -4.15 -4.53 -2.81
CA ILE A 75 -5.40 -3.84 -3.15
C ILE A 75 -5.12 -2.34 -3.17
N GLY A 76 -5.37 -1.69 -4.30
CA GLY A 76 -5.27 -0.25 -4.46
C GLY A 76 -6.63 0.44 -4.29
N SER A 77 -6.60 1.72 -3.89
CA SER A 77 -7.78 2.56 -3.72
C SER A 77 -8.21 3.30 -4.99
N GLY A 78 -7.72 2.87 -6.16
CA GLY A 78 -7.93 3.54 -7.43
C GLY A 78 -6.86 4.57 -7.77
N MET A 79 -6.90 5.06 -9.02
CA MET A 79 -6.02 6.12 -9.51
C MET A 79 -6.72 7.49 -9.40
N PRO A 80 -6.09 8.50 -8.77
CA PRO A 80 -6.64 9.84 -8.74
C PRO A 80 -6.62 10.48 -10.14
N LYS A 81 -7.41 11.54 -10.32
CA LYS A 81 -7.36 12.33 -11.55
C LYS A 81 -5.99 12.95 -11.75
N ASN A 82 -5.43 12.81 -12.95
CA ASN A 82 -4.32 13.63 -13.42
C ASN A 82 -4.83 15.06 -13.64
N ILE A 83 -4.99 15.82 -12.55
CA ILE A 83 -5.22 17.27 -12.65
C ILE A 83 -3.85 17.88 -12.89
N GLY A 84 -3.64 18.48 -14.05
CA GLY A 84 -2.42 19.23 -14.30
C GLY A 84 -2.31 20.34 -13.26
N ILE A 85 -1.21 20.39 -12.49
CA ILE A 85 -0.95 21.47 -11.52
C ILE A 85 -1.03 22.85 -12.21
N SER A 86 -0.73 22.88 -13.51
CA SER A 86 -0.86 24.03 -14.40
C SER A 86 -2.31 24.53 -14.58
N GLU A 87 -3.32 23.67 -14.50
CA GLU A 87 -4.74 24.04 -14.62
C GLU A 87 -5.27 24.72 -13.35
N LEU A 88 -4.58 24.56 -12.22
CA LEU A 88 -4.87 25.25 -10.96
C LEU A 88 -4.21 26.64 -10.90
N ASN A 89 -3.60 27.12 -11.99
CA ASN A 89 -3.00 28.45 -12.12
C ASN A 89 -4.04 29.54 -12.37
N GLY A 90 -4.85 29.81 -11.34
CA GLY A 90 -5.74 30.97 -11.30
C GLY A 90 -6.35 31.13 -9.91
N ILE A 91 -5.96 32.20 -9.22
CA ILE A 91 -6.62 32.80 -8.04
C ILE A 91 -6.75 31.89 -6.78
N GLY A 92 -5.95 32.15 -5.75
CA GLY A 92 -6.30 31.92 -4.32
C GLY A 92 -6.27 30.50 -3.73
N PHE A 93 -6.25 29.42 -4.51
CA PHE A 93 -6.42 28.05 -3.99
C PHE A 93 -5.11 27.28 -3.73
N SER A 94 -4.18 27.84 -2.94
CA SER A 94 -2.91 27.16 -2.61
C SER A 94 -3.11 25.80 -1.96
N TRP A 95 -4.07 25.68 -1.03
CA TRP A 95 -4.33 24.44 -0.29
C TRP A 95 -4.81 23.29 -1.19
N LEU A 96 -5.62 23.57 -2.22
CA LEU A 96 -6.06 22.57 -3.20
C LEU A 96 -4.89 22.05 -4.03
N ARG A 97 -3.92 22.91 -4.37
CA ARG A 97 -2.70 22.47 -5.07
C ARG A 97 -1.87 21.53 -4.20
N ASP A 98 -1.75 21.81 -2.91
CA ASP A 98 -0.99 20.99 -1.98
C ASP A 98 -1.65 19.62 -1.76
N VAL A 99 -2.99 19.59 -1.70
CA VAL A 99 -3.77 18.33 -1.72
C VAL A 99 -3.50 17.55 -3.00
N VAL A 100 -3.68 18.16 -4.19
CA VAL A 100 -3.49 17.48 -5.47
C VAL A 100 -2.05 16.95 -5.63
N LYS A 101 -1.05 17.74 -5.23
CA LYS A 101 0.36 17.30 -5.23
C LYS A 101 0.58 16.10 -4.32
N THR A 102 0.01 16.13 -3.12
CA THR A 102 0.12 15.04 -2.14
C THR A 102 -0.49 13.77 -2.72
N LEU A 103 -1.71 13.84 -3.23
CA LEU A 103 -2.40 12.69 -3.83
C LEU A 103 -1.68 12.14 -5.07
N SER A 104 -1.18 13.03 -5.93
CA SER A 104 -0.41 12.64 -7.10
C SER A 104 0.88 11.92 -6.70
N GLY A 105 1.65 12.45 -5.74
CA GLY A 105 2.87 11.81 -5.25
C GLY A 105 2.60 10.42 -4.67
N MET A 106 1.57 10.31 -3.83
CA MET A 106 1.16 9.04 -3.22
C MET A 106 0.74 7.99 -4.25
N ALA A 107 0.08 8.39 -5.34
CA ALA A 107 -0.34 7.49 -6.41
C ALA A 107 0.84 7.02 -7.27
N THR A 108 1.76 7.93 -7.63
CA THR A 108 2.99 7.59 -8.36
C THR A 108 3.85 6.61 -7.56
N ASP A 109 4.04 6.86 -6.27
CA ASP A 109 4.79 5.96 -5.39
C ASP A 109 4.14 4.57 -5.31
N CYS A 110 2.81 4.52 -5.22
CA CYS A 110 2.03 3.27 -5.19
C CYS A 110 2.31 2.37 -6.40
N GLU A 111 2.28 2.96 -7.60
CA GLU A 111 2.46 2.21 -8.85
C GLU A 111 3.92 1.85 -9.09
N ALA A 112 4.87 2.71 -8.72
CA ALA A 112 6.29 2.37 -8.76
C ALA A 112 6.61 1.13 -7.90
N ILE A 113 6.09 1.07 -6.66
CA ILE A 113 6.25 -0.10 -5.79
C ILE A 113 5.52 -1.32 -6.36
N ASN A 114 4.35 -1.13 -6.98
CA ASN A 114 3.63 -2.22 -7.62
C ASN A 114 4.45 -2.85 -8.76
N GLU A 115 5.06 -2.03 -9.62
CA GLU A 115 5.93 -2.48 -10.72
C GLU A 115 7.18 -3.20 -10.19
N GLU A 116 7.84 -2.64 -9.17
CA GLU A 116 9.01 -3.22 -8.51
C GLU A 116 8.69 -4.62 -7.96
N VAL A 117 7.63 -4.73 -7.16
CA VAL A 117 7.22 -5.99 -6.54
C VAL A 117 6.75 -6.99 -7.59
N ALA A 118 6.01 -6.56 -8.61
CA ALA A 118 5.62 -7.42 -9.73
C ALA A 118 6.84 -7.97 -10.49
N ALA A 119 7.89 -7.18 -10.65
CA ALA A 119 9.14 -7.62 -11.28
C ALA A 119 9.84 -8.72 -10.47
N TRP A 120 9.83 -8.64 -9.14
CA TRP A 120 10.41 -9.69 -8.27
C TRP A 120 9.72 -11.04 -8.44
N PHE A 121 8.40 -11.05 -8.62
CA PHE A 121 7.62 -12.29 -8.79
C PHE A 121 7.41 -12.70 -10.25
N LYS A 122 8.07 -12.04 -11.21
CA LYS A 122 7.93 -12.35 -12.64
C LYS A 122 8.25 -13.81 -12.98
N ALA A 123 9.21 -14.42 -12.28
CA ALA A 123 9.62 -15.81 -12.46
C ALA A 123 8.75 -16.81 -11.68
N THR A 124 7.91 -16.33 -10.75
CA THR A 124 7.04 -17.13 -9.89
C THR A 124 5.60 -16.64 -10.05
N PRO A 125 4.94 -16.99 -11.18
CA PRO A 125 3.57 -16.56 -11.42
C PRO A 125 2.64 -17.06 -10.32
N ASN A 126 1.52 -16.35 -10.13
CA ASN A 126 0.49 -16.65 -9.12
C ASN A 126 0.92 -16.44 -7.64
N VAL A 127 2.02 -15.71 -7.40
CA VAL A 127 2.40 -15.28 -6.04
C VAL A 127 1.90 -13.87 -5.75
N TYR A 128 2.02 -12.94 -6.69
CA TYR A 128 1.63 -11.54 -6.48
C TYR A 128 0.44 -11.17 -7.37
N PHE A 129 -0.63 -10.69 -6.74
CA PHE A 129 -1.84 -10.20 -7.41
C PHE A 129 -2.10 -8.75 -7.01
N ARG A 130 -2.13 -7.85 -8.00
CA ARG A 130 -2.58 -6.47 -7.81
C ARG A 130 -3.99 -6.31 -8.35
N PHE A 131 -4.87 -5.78 -7.50
CA PHE A 131 -6.19 -5.29 -7.86
C PHE A 131 -6.23 -3.78 -7.61
N ASN A 132 -6.42 -2.99 -8.66
CA ASN A 132 -6.52 -1.54 -8.56
C ASN A 132 -7.45 -1.02 -9.66
N VAL A 133 -8.40 -0.15 -9.30
CA VAL A 133 -9.33 0.43 -10.28
C VAL A 133 -8.64 1.57 -11.02
N GLU A 134 -8.15 1.28 -12.22
CA GLU A 134 -7.33 2.21 -13.03
C GLU A 134 -8.14 3.39 -13.58
N GLN A 135 -9.43 3.20 -13.84
CA GLN A 135 -10.29 4.21 -14.46
C GLN A 135 -11.69 4.22 -13.84
N GLY A 136 -12.28 5.42 -13.79
CA GLY A 136 -13.64 5.67 -13.31
C GLY A 136 -13.72 6.21 -11.89
N LEU A 137 -12.62 6.20 -11.11
CA LEU A 137 -12.55 6.78 -9.77
C LEU A 137 -11.91 8.17 -9.73
N GLN A 138 -11.51 8.72 -10.89
CA GLN A 138 -10.79 9.98 -10.95
C GLN A 138 -11.58 11.16 -10.38
N ASP A 139 -12.91 11.17 -10.53
CA ASP A 139 -13.78 12.25 -10.02
C ASP A 139 -14.32 11.97 -8.60
N VAL A 140 -13.83 10.94 -7.91
CA VAL A 140 -14.19 10.65 -6.51
C VAL A 140 -13.14 11.29 -5.59
N GLU A 141 -13.50 12.43 -5.01
CA GLU A 141 -12.68 13.11 -4.00
C GLU A 141 -12.65 12.30 -2.69
N MET A 142 -11.49 12.27 -2.01
CA MET A 142 -11.26 11.46 -0.80
C MET A 142 -12.12 11.86 0.40
N ASP A 143 -12.73 13.04 0.40
CA ASP A 143 -13.52 13.59 1.51
C ASP A 143 -15.04 13.42 1.34
N ARG A 144 -15.52 12.89 0.22
CA ARG A 144 -16.96 12.71 -0.05
C ARG A 144 -17.45 11.28 0.13
N HIS A 145 -17.79 10.95 1.37
CA HIS A 145 -18.49 9.70 1.73
C HIS A 145 -19.79 9.47 0.94
N GLU A 146 -20.42 10.53 0.44
CA GLU A 146 -21.63 10.50 -0.40
C GLU A 146 -21.42 9.79 -1.77
N LYS A 147 -20.17 9.59 -2.20
CA LYS A 147 -19.84 8.92 -3.47
C LYS A 147 -19.59 7.42 -3.35
N LEU A 148 -19.93 6.81 -2.20
CA LEU A 148 -19.74 5.37 -1.99
C LEU A 148 -20.41 4.51 -3.07
N ASN A 149 -21.61 4.88 -3.51
CA ASN A 149 -22.31 4.16 -4.59
C ASN A 149 -21.54 4.19 -5.91
N VAL A 150 -20.82 5.29 -6.20
CA VAL A 150 -19.96 5.40 -7.39
C VAL A 150 -18.75 4.47 -7.24
N ILE A 151 -18.13 4.44 -6.05
CA ILE A 151 -17.00 3.55 -5.78
C ILE A 151 -17.42 2.09 -5.95
N ILE A 152 -18.57 1.70 -5.39
CA ILE A 152 -19.13 0.35 -5.53
C ILE A 152 -19.32 0.02 -7.02
N ALA A 153 -20.08 0.83 -7.75
CA ALA A 153 -20.39 0.57 -9.16
C ALA A 153 -19.12 0.49 -10.04
N LYS A 154 -18.11 1.33 -9.77
CA LYS A 154 -16.83 1.28 -10.51
C LYS A 154 -15.98 0.07 -10.13
N THR A 155 -16.03 -0.35 -8.88
CA THR A 155 -15.33 -1.56 -8.41
C THR A 155 -15.98 -2.81 -8.97
N GLU A 156 -17.31 -2.90 -8.97
CA GLU A 156 -18.07 -3.99 -9.61
C GLU A 156 -17.75 -4.05 -11.10
N GLY A 157 -17.87 -2.94 -11.82
CA GLY A 157 -17.51 -2.89 -13.24
C GLY A 157 -16.03 -3.18 -13.53
N TYR A 158 -15.12 -2.93 -12.59
CA TYR A 158 -13.73 -3.35 -12.69
C TYR A 158 -13.59 -4.87 -12.54
N LEU A 159 -14.25 -5.45 -11.54
CA LEU A 159 -14.22 -6.88 -11.26
C LEU A 159 -14.95 -7.69 -12.34
N ASP A 160 -15.95 -7.15 -13.01
CA ASP A 160 -16.70 -7.81 -14.09
C ASP A 160 -15.88 -8.02 -15.37
N LYS A 161 -14.73 -7.36 -15.52
CA LYS A 161 -13.83 -7.59 -16.67
C LYS A 161 -13.32 -9.03 -16.64
N ASP A 162 -13.36 -9.72 -17.78
CA ASP A 162 -12.90 -11.11 -17.91
C ASP A 162 -11.49 -11.34 -17.34
N SER A 163 -10.56 -10.41 -17.59
CA SER A 163 -9.19 -10.50 -17.08
C SER A 163 -9.10 -10.40 -15.56
N GLN A 164 -9.99 -9.63 -14.91
CA GLN A 164 -10.03 -9.52 -13.45
C GLN A 164 -10.77 -10.69 -12.82
N GLN A 165 -11.84 -11.19 -13.45
CA GLN A 165 -12.50 -12.44 -13.03
C GLN A 165 -11.53 -13.62 -13.05
N GLU A 166 -10.74 -13.76 -14.11
CA GLU A 166 -9.75 -14.83 -14.23
C GLU A 166 -8.65 -14.69 -13.16
N LYS A 167 -8.11 -13.47 -12.98
CA LYS A 167 -7.13 -13.18 -11.94
C LYS A 167 -7.68 -13.48 -10.53
N LEU A 168 -8.93 -13.12 -10.25
CA LEU A 168 -9.59 -13.35 -8.97
C LEU A 168 -9.76 -14.85 -8.70
N LYS A 169 -10.18 -15.63 -9.71
CA LYS A 169 -10.28 -17.10 -9.61
C LYS A 169 -8.92 -17.72 -9.33
N GLN A 170 -7.86 -17.25 -9.98
CA GLN A 170 -6.50 -17.72 -9.74
C GLN A 170 -6.03 -17.41 -8.32
N ALA A 171 -6.23 -16.18 -7.84
CA ALA A 171 -5.89 -15.79 -6.47
C ALA A 171 -6.65 -16.63 -5.43
N ALA A 172 -7.96 -16.83 -5.63
CA ALA A 172 -8.79 -17.66 -4.75
C ALA A 172 -8.32 -19.12 -4.73
N LYS A 173 -7.95 -19.68 -5.90
CA LYS A 173 -7.41 -21.04 -5.99
C LYS A 173 -6.11 -21.18 -5.21
N VAL A 174 -5.20 -20.21 -5.29
CA VAL A 174 -3.93 -20.24 -4.55
C VAL A 174 -4.18 -20.15 -3.04
N LEU A 175 -5.09 -19.27 -2.61
CA LEU A 175 -5.45 -19.13 -1.18
C LEU A 175 -6.11 -20.39 -0.59
N ALA A 176 -6.82 -21.17 -1.41
CA ALA A 176 -7.51 -22.38 -0.97
C ALA A 176 -6.59 -23.61 -0.86
N ILE A 177 -5.33 -23.54 -1.29
CA ILE A 177 -4.38 -24.66 -1.20
C ILE A 177 -3.62 -24.55 0.12
N GLU A 178 -3.78 -25.54 1.00
CA GLU A 178 -3.27 -25.47 2.38
C GLU A 178 -1.76 -25.68 2.55
N ASP A 179 -0.97 -26.12 1.56
CA ASP A 179 0.43 -26.43 1.86
C ASP A 179 1.41 -26.47 0.67
N ARG A 180 1.54 -25.37 -0.09
CA ARG A 180 2.71 -25.13 -0.97
C ARG A 180 2.94 -23.63 -1.14
N GLY A 181 3.68 -23.01 -0.22
CA GLY A 181 4.18 -21.68 -0.56
C GLY A 181 5.15 -21.77 -1.73
N LEU A 182 4.98 -20.85 -2.67
CA LEU A 182 5.57 -20.91 -4.01
C LEU A 182 6.92 -20.18 -4.07
N CYS A 183 7.25 -19.40 -3.05
CA CYS A 183 8.48 -18.64 -2.93
C CYS A 183 9.01 -18.76 -1.50
N LEU A 184 10.27 -19.15 -1.29
CA LEU A 184 10.87 -19.13 0.05
C LEU A 184 11.02 -17.70 0.52
N ILE A 185 10.82 -17.47 1.82
CA ILE A 185 11.02 -16.14 2.40
C ILE A 185 12.47 -15.66 2.25
N THR A 186 13.44 -16.59 2.19
CA THR A 186 14.84 -16.27 1.90
C THR A 186 15.06 -15.77 0.47
N ASP A 187 14.16 -16.12 -0.44
CA ASP A 187 14.20 -15.74 -1.86
C ASP A 187 13.40 -14.45 -2.12
N LEU A 188 12.65 -13.98 -1.11
CA LEU A 188 12.03 -12.66 -1.08
C LEU A 188 13.13 -11.61 -0.96
N GLY A 189 13.83 -11.40 -2.07
CA GLY A 189 14.77 -10.33 -2.24
C GLY A 189 16.24 -10.72 -2.25
N ASN A 190 16.76 -10.82 -3.48
CA ASN A 190 18.01 -10.13 -3.84
C ASN A 190 17.85 -8.58 -3.70
N VAL A 191 17.15 -8.10 -2.68
CA VAL A 191 16.76 -6.70 -2.42
C VAL A 191 17.96 -5.85 -1.99
N ASP A 192 19.05 -6.47 -1.50
CA ASP A 192 20.29 -5.80 -1.10
C ASP A 192 21.37 -5.74 -2.21
N ARG A 193 21.15 -6.26 -3.43
CA ARG A 193 22.19 -6.29 -4.49
C ARG A 193 22.27 -5.07 -5.42
N GLN A 194 21.46 -4.03 -5.21
CA GLN A 194 21.47 -2.83 -6.07
C GLN A 194 21.64 -1.50 -5.31
N THR A 195 22.37 -1.48 -4.20
CA THR A 195 22.73 -0.21 -3.55
C THR A 195 24.18 -0.22 -3.06
N TYR A 196 25.10 -0.10 -4.01
CA TYR A 196 26.43 0.51 -3.85
C TYR A 196 26.81 1.20 -5.16
#